data_AF-A0A5E4MKW0-F1
#
_entry.id   AF-A0A5E4MKW0-F1
#
_cell.length_a   1.000
_cell.length_b   1.000
_cell.length_c   1.000
_cell.angle_alpha   90.00
_cell.angle_beta   90.00
_cell.angle_gamma   90.00
#
_symmetry.space_group_name_H-M   'P 1'
#
loop_
_entity.id
_entity.type
_entity.pdbx_description
1 polymer ?
#
loop_
_entity_poly.entity_id
_entity_poly.type
_entity_poly.pdbx_seq_one_letter_code
_entity_poly.pdbx_strand_id
1 'polypeptide(L)'
;MPTIPDIVRRRTAFILVNSHHSPIQSRPLVPNVIEVGGLHIVRTDEKATNEWLDYCDVCVQGVVYVSFGSLLKGTSFPDQFLTSMV
;
A
#
# COMPACT_ATOMS: atom_id res chain seq x y z
N MET A 1 19.93 -10.84 -24.51
CA MET A 1 19.35 -10.85 -23.15
C MET A 1 17.93 -11.41 -23.24
N PRO A 2 17.47 -12.32 -22.36
CA PRO A 2 16.11 -12.84 -22.41
C PRO A 2 15.08 -11.75 -22.12
N THR A 3 13.87 -11.84 -22.69
CA THR A 3 12.79 -10.88 -22.44
C THR A 3 12.11 -11.16 -21.10
N ILE A 4 11.41 -10.17 -20.53
CA ILE A 4 10.65 -10.34 -19.29
C ILE A 4 9.63 -11.49 -19.41
N PRO A 5 8.81 -11.59 -20.48
CA PRO A 5 7.90 -12.73 -20.66
C PRO A 5 8.61 -14.09 -20.71
N ASP A 6 9.79 -14.17 -21.32
CA ASP A 6 10.57 -15.42 -21.39
C ASP A 6 11.08 -15.85 -20.02
N ILE A 7 11.55 -14.90 -19.20
CA ILE A 7 11.99 -15.17 -17.83
C ILE A 7 10.82 -15.70 -17.01
N VAL A 8 9.71 -14.96 -17.03
CA VAL A 8 8.50 -15.29 -16.29
C VAL A 8 7.94 -16.66 -16.69
N ARG A 9 7.94 -17.01 -17.98
CA ARG A 9 7.35 -18.28 -18.47
C ARG A 9 8.27 -19.49 -18.36
N ARG A 10 9.57 -19.32 -18.58
CA ARG A 10 10.49 -20.45 -18.83
C ARG A 10 11.64 -20.56 -17.82
N ARG A 11 11.90 -19.52 -17.04
CA ARG A 11 13.06 -19.46 -16.12
C ARG A 11 12.68 -19.29 -14.66
N THR A 12 11.40 -19.07 -14.37
CA THR A 12 10.91 -18.87 -13.01
C THR A 12 9.86 -19.92 -12.69
N ALA A 13 10.12 -20.75 -11.67
CA ALA A 13 9.16 -21.77 -11.25
C ALA A 13 7.92 -21.15 -10.58
N PHE A 14 8.09 -20.03 -9.88
CA PHE A 14 7.04 -19.41 -9.09
C PHE A 14 7.27 -17.91 -8.87
N ILE A 15 6.20 -17.12 -8.93
CA ILE A 15 6.23 -15.68 -8.69
C ILE A 15 5.11 -15.33 -7.73
N LEU A 16 5.46 -14.74 -6.60
CA LEU A 16 4.51 -14.17 -5.65
C LEU A 16 4.31 -12.69 -5.93
N VAL A 17 3.06 -12.28 -6.13
CA VAL A 17 2.70 -10.88 -6.39
C VAL A 17 1.80 -10.37 -5.27
N ASN A 18 2.19 -9.25 -4.67
CA ASN A 18 1.36 -8.53 -3.68
C ASN A 18 0.21 -7.77 -4.37
N SER A 19 -0.68 -8.50 -5.03
CA SER A 19 -1.84 -8.00 -5.78
C SER A 19 -3.03 -8.90 -5.52
N HIS A 20 -4.22 -8.44 -5.88
CA HIS A 20 -5.42 -9.27 -5.94
C HIS A 20 -6.32 -8.81 -7.08
N HIS A 21 -6.91 -9.74 -7.83
CA HIS A 21 -7.82 -9.46 -8.93
C HIS A 21 -9.15 -8.81 -8.52
N SER A 22 -9.50 -8.75 -7.23
CA SER A 22 -10.74 -8.09 -6.78
C SER A 22 -10.70 -6.55 -6.85
N PRO A 23 -9.68 -5.86 -6.29
CA PRO A 23 -9.58 -4.40 -6.38
C PRO A 23 -9.04 -3.88 -7.73
N ILE A 24 -8.43 -4.73 -8.55
CA ILE A 24 -7.73 -4.33 -9.78
C ILE A 24 -8.39 -5.01 -10.99
N GLN A 25 -8.28 -4.41 -12.16
CA GLN A 25 -8.73 -5.06 -13.40
C GLN A 25 -8.10 -6.45 -13.57
N SER A 26 -8.95 -7.45 -13.79
CA SER A 26 -8.52 -8.81 -14.08
C SER A 26 -7.73 -8.87 -15.39
N ARG A 27 -6.57 -9.52 -15.36
CA ARG A 27 -5.71 -9.71 -16.54
C ARG A 27 -5.18 -11.15 -16.57
N PRO A 28 -4.93 -11.71 -17.76
CA PRO A 28 -4.36 -13.05 -17.86
C PRO A 28 -2.95 -13.07 -17.28
N LEU A 29 -2.73 -13.93 -16.28
CA LEU A 29 -1.42 -14.23 -15.71
C LEU A 29 -1.01 -15.65 -16.12
N VAL A 30 0.30 -15.88 -16.17
CA VAL A 30 0.81 -17.23 -16.39
C VAL A 30 0.58 -18.08 -15.12
N PRO A 31 0.40 -19.41 -15.22
CA PRO A 31 -0.01 -20.24 -14.08
C PRO A 31 0.95 -20.22 -12.88
N ASN A 32 2.22 -19.88 -13.10
CA ASN A 32 3.25 -19.79 -12.08
C ASN A 32 3.29 -18.42 -11.37
N VAL A 33 2.39 -17.49 -11.69
CA VAL A 33 2.23 -16.22 -10.98
C VAL A 33 1.03 -16.32 -10.05
N ILE A 34 1.30 -16.25 -8.75
CA ILE A 34 0.29 -16.32 -7.69
C ILE A 34 0.15 -14.98 -6.99
N GLU A 35 -1.08 -14.51 -6.91
CA GLU A 35 -1.48 -13.31 -6.19
C GLU A 35 -1.67 -13.63 -4.69
N VAL A 36 -0.91 -12.98 -3.82
CA VAL A 36 -0.94 -13.17 -2.35
C VAL A 36 -1.17 -11.82 -1.66
N GLY A 37 -2.04 -10.98 -2.23
CA GLY A 37 -2.27 -9.60 -1.78
C GLY A 37 -2.31 -9.40 -0.26
N GLY A 38 -1.83 -8.25 0.19
CA GLY A 38 -1.72 -7.92 1.61
C GLY A 38 -0.43 -8.43 2.27
N LEU A 39 0.62 -8.75 1.51
CA LEU A 39 1.93 -9.19 2.06
C LEU A 39 2.55 -8.19 3.05
N HIS A 40 2.18 -6.92 2.95
CA HIS A 40 2.65 -5.83 3.82
C HIS A 40 1.80 -5.65 5.09
N ILE A 41 0.66 -6.34 5.19
CA ILE A 41 -0.24 -6.27 6.34
C ILE A 41 0.26 -7.29 7.35
N VAL A 42 0.94 -6.81 8.39
CA VAL A 42 1.36 -7.65 9.50
C VAL A 42 0.13 -7.90 10.38
N ARG A 43 -0.16 -9.17 10.71
CA ARG A 43 -1.21 -9.56 11.66
C ARG A 43 -0.76 -9.36 13.11
N THR A 44 -0.23 -8.19 13.44
CA THR A 44 0.09 -7.88 14.82
C THR A 44 -1.11 -7.19 15.45
N ASP A 45 -1.57 -7.69 16.59
CA ASP A 45 -2.55 -7.04 17.46
C ASP A 45 -1.98 -5.80 18.19
N GLU A 46 -0.84 -5.29 17.72
CA GLU A 46 -0.27 -4.02 18.16
C GLU A 46 -1.19 -2.93 17.64
N LYS A 47 -2.25 -2.70 18.42
CA LYS A 47 -2.93 -1.42 18.43
C LYS A 47 -1.83 -0.38 18.49
N ALA A 48 -1.88 0.60 17.58
CA ALA A 48 -1.02 1.75 17.66
C ALA A 48 -1.29 2.41 19.02
N THR A 49 -0.57 2.04 20.07
CA THR A 49 -0.69 2.62 21.40
C THR A 49 -0.10 4.01 21.31
N ASN A 50 -0.90 4.92 20.79
CA ASN A 50 -0.54 6.30 20.60
C ASN A 50 -1.78 7.16 20.80
N GLU A 51 -1.51 8.43 21.10
CA GLU A 51 -2.49 9.48 21.37
C GLU A 51 -3.52 9.66 20.24
N TRP A 52 -3.24 9.12 19.05
CA TRP A 52 -4.14 9.17 17.90
C TRP A 52 -5.34 8.25 18.05
N LEU A 53 -5.24 7.10 18.71
CA LEU A 53 -6.41 6.24 18.95
C LEU A 53 -7.39 6.94 19.90
N ASP A 54 -6.87 7.51 20.99
CA ASP A 54 -7.67 8.28 21.94
C ASP A 54 -8.34 9.49 21.25
N TYR A 55 -7.61 10.17 20.36
CA TYR A 55 -8.16 11.26 19.55
C TYR A 55 -9.28 10.77 18.61
N CYS A 56 -9.07 9.64 17.93
CA CYS A 56 -10.10 9.06 17.05
C CYS A 56 -11.38 8.69 17.83
N ASP A 57 -11.24 8.14 19.03
CA ASP A 57 -12.37 7.71 19.86
C ASP A 57 -13.23 8.88 20.36
N VAL A 58 -12.65 10.07 20.51
CA VAL A 58 -13.36 11.30 20.94
C VAL A 58 -14.11 11.98 19.78
N CYS A 59 -13.68 11.77 18.53
CA CYS A 59 -14.22 12.45 17.35
C CYS A 59 -15.57 11.86 16.88
N VAL A 60 -16.68 12.45 17.32
CA VAL A 60 -18.06 12.03 16.97
C VAL A 60 -18.34 12.04 15.46
N GLN A 61 -17.74 12.97 14.72
CA GLN A 61 -17.94 13.12 13.27
C GLN A 61 -16.93 12.31 12.44
N GLY A 62 -16.07 11.52 13.09
CA GLY A 62 -14.97 10.81 12.46
C GLY A 62 -13.74 11.71 12.24
N VAL A 63 -12.74 11.15 11.55
CA VAL A 63 -11.43 11.76 11.36
C VAL A 63 -10.99 11.60 9.92
N VAL A 64 -10.31 12.61 9.37
CA VAL A 64 -9.71 12.54 8.03
C VAL A 64 -8.23 12.24 8.17
N TYR A 65 -7.83 11.02 7.79
CA TYR A 65 -6.42 10.63 7.71
C TYR A 65 -5.84 10.98 6.35
N VAL A 66 -4.78 11.80 6.32
CA VAL A 66 -4.04 12.15 5.11
C VAL A 66 -2.60 11.69 5.26
N SER A 67 -2.11 10.92 4.28
CA SER A 67 -0.73 10.48 4.21
C SER A 67 -0.23 10.47 2.78
N PHE A 68 0.98 11.00 2.58
CA PHE A 68 1.67 11.04 1.29
C PHE A 68 2.71 9.93 1.13
N GLY A 69 2.70 8.96 2.05
CA GLY A 69 3.74 7.94 2.15
C GLY A 69 5.05 8.48 2.74
N SER A 70 6.07 7.63 2.79
CA SER A 70 7.35 7.95 3.43
C SER A 70 8.36 8.66 2.52
N LEU A 71 8.11 8.68 1.21
CA LEU A 71 9.05 9.25 0.24
C LEU A 71 9.01 10.79 0.23
N LEU A 72 7.82 11.35 0.36
CA LEU A 72 7.62 12.80 0.37
C LEU A 72 7.78 13.33 1.79
N LYS A 73 8.68 14.29 1.96
CA LYS A 73 8.82 15.02 3.23
C LYS A 73 7.80 16.15 3.23
N GLY A 74 6.97 16.25 4.27
CA GLY A 74 6.02 17.35 4.42
C GLY A 74 6.67 18.74 4.28
N THR A 75 7.91 18.87 4.79
CA THR A 75 8.71 20.10 4.69
C THR A 75 9.18 20.46 3.28
N SER A 76 8.97 19.59 2.29
CA SER A 76 9.31 19.87 0.89
C SER A 76 8.15 20.48 0.11
N PHE A 77 6.94 20.52 0.68
CA PHE A 77 5.82 21.20 0.06
C PHE A 77 5.96 22.72 0.16
N PRO A 78 5.45 23.49 -0.81
CA PRO A 78 5.40 24.95 -0.72
C PRO A 78 4.60 25.42 0.50
N ASP A 79 5.01 26.53 1.12
CA ASP A 79 4.34 27.09 2.31
C ASP A 79 2.85 27.36 2.09
N GLN A 80 2.49 27.79 0.87
CA GLN A 80 1.10 28.03 0.50
C GLN A 80 0.24 26.76 0.60
N PHE A 81 0.81 25.59 0.24
CA PHE A 81 0.13 24.31 0.36
C PHE A 81 -0.02 23.90 1.83
N LEU A 82 1.06 24.03 2.61
CA LEU A 82 1.04 23.70 4.04
C LEU A 82 0.05 24.56 4.83
N THR A 83 -0.04 25.85 4.50
CA THR A 83 -0.98 26.78 5.15
C THR A 83 -2.44 26.44 4.83
N SER A 84 -2.71 25.83 3.67
CA SER A 84 -4.08 25.44 3.30
C SER A 84 -4.60 24.19 4.00
N MET A 85 -3.70 23.42 4.64
CA MET A 85 -4.03 22.17 5.33
C MET A 85 -4.29 22.35 6.83
N VAL A 86 -4.11 23.57 7.35
CA VAL A 86 -4.34 23.96 8.76
C VAL A 86 -5.51 24.93 8.82
#